data_AF-A0A928KH74-F1
#
_entry.id   AF-A0A928KH74-F1
#
_cell.length_a   1.000
_cell.length_b   1.000
_cell.length_c   1.000
_cell.angle_alpha   90.00
_cell.angle_beta   90.00
_cell.angle_gamma   90.00
#
_symmetry.space_group_name_H-M   'P 1'
#
loop_
_entity.id
_entity.type
_entity.pdbx_description
1 polymer ?
#
loop_
_entity_poly.entity_id
_entity_poly.type
_entity_poly.pdbx_seq_one_letter_code
_entity_poly.pdbx_strand_id
1 'polypeptide(L)'
;MRIVSRFSWDLTIMIVGSAVSSVSFIAAILEGETLTSRIIKILCALLFWSGLAVEQIFMWKANKRRLKIESIVSGRRITGMSGIFSFLKTEFGFFTDATLAISLITYIVLVIGNWGENVAQYIFLFLIVLSFRLHCIANGKNYRYKLYLQKRRADDD
;
A
#
# COMPACT_ATOMS: atom_id res chain seq x y z
N MET A 1 0.58 25.26 7.66
CA MET A 1 1.60 24.17 7.62
C MET A 1 1.25 22.90 8.42
N ARG A 2 0.81 22.95 9.70
CA ARG A 2 0.58 21.72 10.51
C ARG A 2 -0.39 20.68 9.89
N ILE A 3 -1.46 21.11 9.21
CA ILE A 3 -2.43 20.20 8.60
C ILE A 3 -1.85 19.42 7.41
N VAL A 4 -0.99 20.05 6.60
CA VAL A 4 -0.30 19.44 5.45
C VAL A 4 0.73 18.42 5.90
N SER A 5 1.47 18.71 6.98
CA SER A 5 2.39 17.75 7.61
C SER A 5 1.62 16.52 8.14
N ARG A 6 0.51 16.72 8.86
CA ARG A 6 -0.34 15.62 9.33
C ARG A 6 -0.92 14.77 8.19
N PHE A 7 -1.31 15.39 7.08
CA PHE A 7 -1.76 14.68 5.89
C PHE A 7 -0.66 13.80 5.28
N SER A 8 0.57 14.32 5.22
CA SER A 8 1.73 13.54 4.74
C SER A 8 2.05 12.36 5.66
N TRP A 9 1.95 12.56 6.97
CA TRP A 9 2.10 11.49 7.96
C TRP A 9 1.03 10.41 7.83
N ASP A 10 -0.23 10.80 7.62
CA ASP A 10 -1.31 9.83 7.43
C ASP A 10 -1.00 8.90 6.23
N LEU A 11 -0.47 9.45 5.14
CA LEU A 11 -0.04 8.65 3.97
C LEU A 11 1.14 7.72 4.28
N THR A 12 2.12 8.17 5.05
CA THR A 12 3.24 7.32 5.47
C THR A 12 2.75 6.17 6.35
N ILE A 13 1.85 6.45 7.30
CA ILE A 13 1.28 5.43 8.19
C ILE A 13 0.45 4.41 7.40
N MET A 14 -0.26 4.83 6.35
CA MET A 14 -0.94 3.90 5.45
C MET A 14 0.05 2.92 4.80
N ILE A 15 1.14 3.43 4.22
CA ILE A 15 2.18 2.61 3.57
C ILE A 15 2.79 1.62 4.56
N VAL A 16 3.09 2.07 5.78
CA VAL A 16 3.60 1.20 6.84
C VAL A 16 2.57 0.12 7.22
N GLY A 17 1.29 0.48 7.35
CA GLY A 17 0.21 -0.48 7.58
C GLY A 17 0.09 -1.52 6.46
N SER A 18 0.25 -1.11 5.19
CA SER A 18 0.33 -2.00 4.03
C SER A 18 1.48 -2.98 4.14
N ALA A 19 2.68 -2.49 4.47
CA ALA A 19 3.88 -3.30 4.61
C ALA A 19 3.75 -4.30 5.76
N VAL A 20 3.39 -3.85 6.97
CA VAL A 20 3.22 -4.69 8.17
C VAL A 20 2.22 -5.81 7.90
N SER A 21 1.08 -5.48 7.30
CA SER A 21 0.06 -6.47 6.97
C SER A 21 0.56 -7.45 5.92
N SER A 22 1.27 -7.00 4.88
CA SER A 22 1.75 -7.90 3.83
C SER A 22 2.83 -8.86 4.34
N VAL A 23 3.68 -8.44 5.29
CA VAL A 23 4.73 -9.30 5.87
C VAL A 23 4.18 -10.57 6.52
N SER A 24 2.90 -10.59 6.93
CA SER A 24 2.27 -11.81 7.46
C SER A 24 2.29 -12.99 6.48
N PHE A 25 2.36 -12.74 5.17
CA PHE A 25 2.44 -13.79 4.16
C PHE A 25 3.81 -14.48 4.13
N ILE A 26 4.89 -13.78 4.49
CA ILE A 26 6.23 -14.39 4.61
C ILE A 26 6.26 -15.32 5.83
N ALA A 27 5.56 -14.97 6.90
CA ALA A 27 5.52 -15.80 8.10
C ALA A 27 4.76 -17.13 7.90
N ALA A 28 3.95 -17.25 6.83
CA ALA A 28 3.36 -18.53 6.40
C ALA A 28 4.40 -19.53 5.86
N ILE A 29 5.66 -19.12 5.67
CA ILE A 29 6.75 -20.02 5.34
C ILE A 29 7.15 -20.87 6.57
N LEU A 30 6.94 -20.35 7.78
CA LEU A 30 7.31 -21.00 9.05
C LEU A 30 6.28 -22.04 9.52
N GLU A 31 5.46 -22.56 8.61
CA GLU A 31 4.44 -23.54 8.94
C GLU A 31 5.03 -24.88 9.40
N GLY A 32 4.47 -25.43 10.49
CA GLY A 32 4.79 -26.73 11.05
C GLY A 32 3.65 -27.23 11.92
N GLU A 33 3.75 -28.41 12.54
CA GLU A 33 2.67 -28.99 13.35
C GLU A 33 2.78 -28.71 14.87
N THR A 34 3.81 -27.99 15.30
CA THR A 34 4.10 -27.75 16.72
C THR A 34 3.15 -26.73 17.37
N LEU A 35 3.09 -26.69 18.70
CA LEU A 35 2.34 -25.64 19.41
C LEU A 35 2.84 -24.23 19.01
N THR A 36 4.15 -24.10 18.83
CA THR A 36 4.80 -22.86 18.40
C THR A 36 4.30 -22.38 17.04
N SER A 37 4.13 -23.26 16.05
CA SER A 37 3.62 -22.87 14.74
C SER A 37 2.16 -22.40 14.81
N ARG A 38 1.33 -23.02 15.65
CA ARG A 38 -0.07 -22.58 15.87
C ARG A 38 -0.13 -21.16 16.46
N ILE A 39 0.72 -20.86 17.43
CA ILE A 39 0.84 -19.52 18.02
C ILE A 39 1.29 -18.51 16.95
N ILE A 40 2.31 -18.85 16.16
CA ILE A 40 2.81 -18.00 15.07
C ILE A 40 1.68 -17.70 14.06
N LYS A 41 0.90 -18.69 13.64
CA LYS A 41 -0.25 -18.50 12.73
C LYS A 41 -1.26 -17.48 13.26
N ILE A 42 -1.61 -17.58 14.54
CA ILE A 42 -2.54 -16.63 15.19
C ILE A 42 -1.94 -15.22 15.21
N LEU A 43 -0.67 -15.08 15.60
CA LEU A 43 0.02 -13.79 15.62
C LEU A 43 0.09 -13.17 14.22
N CYS A 44 0.34 -13.97 13.19
CA CYS A 44 0.39 -13.50 11.81
C CYS A 44 -0.97 -13.03 11.31
N ALA A 45 -2.05 -13.74 11.66
CA ALA A 45 -3.41 -13.29 11.36
C ALA A 45 -3.73 -11.97 12.05
N LEU A 46 -3.38 -11.82 13.34
CA LEU A 46 -3.56 -10.55 14.07
C LEU A 46 -2.73 -9.41 13.45
N LEU A 47 -1.49 -9.69 13.04
CA LEU A 47 -0.62 -8.73 12.37
C LEU A 47 -1.19 -8.29 11.01
N PHE A 48 -1.71 -9.24 10.24
CA PHE A 48 -2.36 -9.00 8.96
C PHE A 48 -3.55 -8.04 9.12
N TRP A 49 -4.49 -8.38 10.02
CA TRP A 49 -5.72 -7.62 10.23
C TRP A 49 -5.46 -6.26 10.87
N SER A 50 -4.54 -6.18 11.82
CA SER A 50 -4.18 -4.89 12.45
C SER A 50 -3.53 -3.94 11.44
N GLY A 51 -2.59 -4.40 10.62
CA GLY A 51 -1.99 -3.57 9.57
C GLY A 51 -3.00 -3.12 8.51
N LEU A 52 -3.95 -3.98 8.13
CA LEU A 52 -5.09 -3.61 7.26
C LEU A 52 -5.97 -2.54 7.89
N ALA A 53 -6.34 -2.70 9.17
CA ALA A 53 -7.17 -1.74 9.87
C ALA A 53 -6.46 -0.38 9.95
N VAL A 54 -5.16 -0.36 10.25
CA VAL A 54 -4.33 0.86 10.26
C VAL A 54 -4.36 1.52 8.88
N GLU A 55 -4.09 0.79 7.79
CA GLU A 55 -4.15 1.37 6.45
C GLU A 55 -5.52 2.01 6.17
N GLN A 56 -6.61 1.29 6.42
CA GLN A 56 -7.96 1.75 6.08
C GLN A 56 -8.37 2.98 6.90
N ILE A 57 -8.08 2.99 8.21
CA ILE A 57 -8.36 4.12 9.10
C ILE A 57 -7.62 5.36 8.62
N PHE A 58 -6.33 5.22 8.31
CA PHE A 58 -5.52 6.35 7.87
C PHE A 58 -5.85 6.80 6.44
N MET A 59 -6.35 5.90 5.57
CA MET A 59 -6.90 6.28 4.26
C MET A 59 -8.08 7.22 4.39
N TRP A 60 -9.01 6.93 5.30
CA TRP A 60 -10.14 7.82 5.58
C TRP A 60 -9.71 9.13 6.20
N LYS A 61 -8.76 9.11 7.15
CA LYS A 61 -8.21 10.34 7.76
C LYS A 61 -7.51 11.21 6.72
N ALA A 62 -6.67 10.62 5.87
CA ALA A 62 -6.00 11.31 4.78
C ALA A 62 -7.02 11.94 3.82
N ASN A 63 -8.06 11.21 3.43
CA ASN A 63 -9.10 11.75 2.54
C ASN A 63 -9.88 12.90 3.19
N LYS A 64 -10.27 12.79 4.47
CA LYS A 64 -10.92 13.87 5.22
C LYS A 64 -10.04 15.11 5.31
N ARG A 65 -8.74 14.94 5.60
CA ARG A 65 -7.79 16.05 5.63
C ARG A 65 -7.57 16.68 4.25
N ARG A 66 -7.46 15.87 3.19
CA ARG A 66 -7.35 16.35 1.81
C ARG A 66 -8.52 17.28 1.48
N LEU A 67 -9.75 16.82 1.70
CA LEU A 67 -10.95 17.61 1.44
C LEU A 67 -10.97 18.92 2.24
N LYS A 68 -10.53 18.90 3.50
CA LYS A 68 -10.40 20.10 4.32
C LYS A 68 -9.33 21.07 3.81
N ILE A 69 -8.21 20.58 3.27
CA ILE A 69 -7.18 21.43 2.68
C ILE A 69 -7.69 22.01 1.36
N GLU A 70 -8.33 21.21 0.51
CA GLU A 70 -8.95 21.66 -0.75
C GLU A 70 -10.05 22.71 -0.55
N SER A 71 -10.77 22.71 0.58
CA SER A 71 -11.76 23.75 0.86
C SER A 71 -11.14 25.08 1.31
N ILE A 72 -9.94 25.06 1.89
CA ILE A 72 -9.25 26.24 2.42
C ILE A 72 -8.37 26.86 1.35
N VAL A 73 -7.66 26.02 0.60
CA VAL A 73 -6.78 26.42 -0.49
C VAL A 73 -7.63 26.44 -1.75
N SER A 74 -7.88 27.61 -2.32
CA SER A 74 -8.57 27.83 -3.61
C SER A 74 -7.77 27.30 -4.82
N GLY A 75 -7.20 26.12 -4.68
CA GLY A 75 -6.37 25.42 -5.65
C GLY A 75 -7.08 24.18 -6.21
N ARG A 76 -6.72 23.87 -7.45
CA ARG A 76 -7.19 22.76 -8.29
C ARG A 76 -7.72 21.56 -7.49
N ARG A 77 -9.00 21.21 -7.69
CA ARG A 77 -9.56 19.92 -7.23
C ARG A 77 -8.93 18.81 -8.06
N ILE A 78 -8.29 17.83 -7.43
CA ILE A 78 -7.84 16.63 -8.15
C ILE A 78 -9.06 15.78 -8.47
N THR A 79 -9.58 15.96 -9.69
CA THR A 79 -10.59 15.10 -10.29
C THR A 79 -9.95 13.81 -10.81
N GLY A 80 -10.71 12.72 -10.86
CA GLY A 80 -10.24 11.43 -11.36
C GLY A 80 -10.82 10.23 -10.64
N MET A 81 -10.35 9.05 -11.02
CA MET A 81 -10.78 7.76 -10.47
C MET A 81 -10.14 7.47 -9.10
N SER A 82 -10.67 6.45 -8.41
CA SER A 82 -10.01 5.86 -7.26
C SER A 82 -8.64 5.29 -7.66
N GLY A 83 -7.73 5.15 -6.69
CA GLY A 83 -6.41 4.56 -6.92
C GLY A 83 -6.47 3.16 -7.52
N ILE A 84 -7.52 2.39 -7.20
CA ILE A 84 -7.77 1.02 -7.69
C ILE A 84 -7.79 0.91 -9.22
N PHE A 85 -8.31 1.94 -9.91
CA PHE A 85 -8.45 1.94 -11.38
C PHE A 85 -7.46 2.89 -12.06
N SER A 86 -6.50 3.40 -11.30
CA SER A 86 -5.56 4.41 -11.77
C SER A 86 -4.20 3.77 -11.92
N PHE A 87 -3.77 3.50 -13.15
CA PHE A 87 -2.42 2.99 -13.42
C PHE A 87 -1.49 4.13 -13.84
N LEU A 88 -0.22 4.00 -13.50
CA LEU A 88 0.89 4.83 -13.99
C LEU A 88 0.64 6.34 -13.82
N LYS A 89 -0.02 6.75 -12.74
CA LYS A 89 -0.34 8.17 -12.49
C LYS A 89 0.77 8.94 -11.81
N THR A 90 1.72 8.23 -11.20
CA THR A 90 2.88 8.81 -10.51
C THR A 90 4.10 7.93 -10.76
N GLU A 91 5.31 8.49 -10.63
CA GLU A 91 6.56 7.71 -10.77
C GLU A 91 6.61 6.56 -9.75
N PHE A 92 6.25 6.84 -8.49
CA PHE A 92 6.15 5.80 -7.47
C PHE A 92 5.10 4.73 -7.84
N GLY A 93 3.97 5.17 -8.40
CA GLY A 93 2.93 4.29 -8.95
C GLY A 93 3.45 3.40 -10.09
N PHE A 94 4.29 3.92 -10.98
CA PHE A 94 4.88 3.12 -12.05
C PHE A 94 5.68 1.93 -11.50
N PHE A 95 6.55 2.17 -10.51
CA PHE A 95 7.32 1.09 -9.89
C PHE A 95 6.42 0.06 -9.19
N THR A 96 5.37 0.50 -8.50
CA THR A 96 4.44 -0.43 -7.84
C THR A 96 3.64 -1.25 -8.85
N ASP A 97 3.25 -0.65 -9.97
CA ASP A 97 2.46 -1.30 -11.03
C ASP A 97 3.32 -2.33 -11.78
N ALA A 98 4.57 -1.97 -12.09
CA ALA A 98 5.54 -2.88 -12.70
C ALA A 98 5.85 -4.06 -11.77
N THR A 99 6.09 -3.80 -10.48
CA THR A 99 6.34 -4.84 -9.48
C THR A 99 5.13 -5.77 -9.34
N LEU A 100 3.91 -5.21 -9.31
CA LEU A 100 2.68 -5.99 -9.28
C LEU A 100 2.54 -6.89 -10.52
N ALA A 101 2.76 -6.35 -11.71
CA ALA A 101 2.65 -7.11 -12.96
C ALA A 101 3.68 -8.24 -13.02
N ILE A 102 4.95 -7.95 -12.75
CA ILE A 102 6.03 -8.95 -12.77
C ILE A 102 5.77 -10.03 -11.72
N SER A 103 5.47 -9.64 -10.47
CA SER A 103 5.24 -10.61 -9.39
C SER A 103 4.02 -11.50 -9.65
N LEU A 104 2.94 -10.95 -10.22
CA LEU A 104 1.75 -11.72 -10.58
C LEU A 104 2.03 -12.72 -11.70
N ILE A 105 2.70 -12.29 -12.78
CA ILE A 105 3.06 -13.17 -13.91
C ILE A 105 3.95 -14.30 -13.41
N THR A 106 5.00 -13.98 -12.63
CA THR A 106 5.89 -15.00 -12.09
C THR A 106 5.16 -15.96 -11.16
N TYR A 107 4.31 -15.47 -10.26
CA TYR A 107 3.50 -16.34 -9.38
C TYR A 107 2.63 -17.32 -10.16
N ILE A 108 1.94 -16.86 -11.20
CA ILE A 108 1.11 -17.71 -12.05
C ILE A 108 1.95 -18.81 -12.72
N VAL A 109 3.13 -18.46 -13.23
CA VAL A 109 4.06 -19.44 -13.83
C VAL A 109 4.53 -20.47 -12.80
N LEU A 110 4.92 -20.05 -11.59
CA LEU A 110 5.35 -20.96 -10.52
C LEU A 110 4.24 -21.94 -10.12
N VAL A 111 3.00 -21.45 -10.01
CA VAL A 111 1.83 -22.28 -9.65
C VAL A 111 1.47 -23.27 -10.77
N ILE A 112 1.41 -22.83 -12.03
CA ILE A 112 1.06 -23.71 -13.17
C ILE A 112 2.16 -24.74 -13.43
N GLY A 113 3.43 -24.33 -13.37
CA GLY A 113 4.56 -25.23 -13.55
C GLY A 113 4.77 -26.18 -12.37
N ASN A 114 4.12 -25.93 -11.23
CA ASN A 114 4.48 -26.52 -9.94
C ASN A 114 6.00 -26.39 -9.66
N TRP A 115 6.58 -25.29 -10.15
CA TRP A 115 8.01 -24.99 -10.09
C TRP A 115 8.21 -24.02 -8.94
N GLY A 116 8.46 -24.54 -7.75
CA GLY A 116 8.77 -23.72 -6.59
C GLY A 116 8.49 -24.45 -5.30
N GLU A 117 9.46 -24.42 -4.40
CA GLU A 117 9.19 -24.69 -2.99
C GLU A 117 8.15 -23.68 -2.47
N ASN A 118 7.33 -24.10 -1.50
CA ASN A 118 6.29 -23.26 -0.88
C ASN A 118 6.80 -21.85 -0.55
N VAL A 119 8.08 -21.73 -0.17
CA VAL A 119 8.80 -20.47 0.10
C VAL A 119 8.66 -19.42 -1.00
N ALA A 120 8.98 -19.77 -2.26
CA ALA A 120 9.00 -18.81 -3.36
C ALA A 120 7.59 -18.27 -3.66
N GLN A 121 6.59 -19.15 -3.59
CA GLN A 121 5.19 -18.78 -3.79
C GLN A 121 4.72 -17.77 -2.74
N TYR A 122 5.08 -17.95 -1.47
CA TYR A 122 4.75 -17.00 -0.40
C TYR A 122 5.46 -15.65 -0.54
N ILE A 123 6.71 -15.62 -1.03
CA ILE A 123 7.42 -14.37 -1.34
C ILE A 123 6.69 -13.59 -2.44
N PHE A 124 6.30 -14.25 -3.52
CA PHE A 124 5.54 -13.59 -4.59
C PHE A 124 4.16 -13.16 -4.13
N LEU A 125 3.48 -13.94 -3.28
CA LEU A 125 2.21 -13.55 -2.68
C LEU A 125 2.34 -12.29 -1.82
N PHE A 126 3.40 -12.20 -0.99
CA PHE A 126 3.76 -10.98 -0.27
C PHE A 126 3.95 -9.79 -1.21
N LEU A 127 4.73 -9.96 -2.28
CA LEU A 127 5.01 -8.90 -3.26
C LEU A 127 3.74 -8.45 -3.98
N ILE A 128 2.86 -9.37 -4.37
CA ILE A 128 1.59 -9.07 -5.04
C ILE A 128 0.69 -8.25 -4.11
N VAL A 129 0.48 -8.72 -2.87
CA VAL A 129 -0.40 -8.04 -1.91
C VAL A 129 0.14 -6.65 -1.57
N LEU A 130 1.44 -6.54 -1.31
CA LEU A 130 2.08 -5.26 -1.02
C LEU A 130 1.99 -4.31 -2.21
N SER A 131 2.38 -4.76 -3.40
CA SER A 131 2.42 -3.93 -4.60
C SER A 131 1.03 -3.49 -5.04
N PHE A 132 0.02 -4.35 -4.90
CA PHE A 132 -1.37 -3.99 -5.18
C PHE A 132 -1.88 -2.87 -4.25
N ARG A 133 -1.58 -2.97 -2.95
CA ARG A 133 -1.96 -1.94 -1.98
C ARG A 133 -1.21 -0.64 -2.23
N LEU A 134 0.08 -0.72 -2.51
CA LEU A 134 0.87 0.45 -2.88
C LEU A 134 0.42 1.07 -4.19
N HIS A 135 0.02 0.30 -5.21
CA HIS A 135 -0.63 0.78 -6.43
C HIS A 135 -1.85 1.65 -6.09
N CYS A 136 -2.74 1.13 -5.22
CA CYS A 136 -3.94 1.86 -4.80
C CYS A 136 -3.61 3.17 -4.08
N ILE A 137 -2.55 3.19 -3.27
CA ILE A 137 -2.12 4.38 -2.53
C ILE A 137 -1.43 5.39 -3.46
N ALA A 138 -0.39 4.95 -4.16
CA ALA A 138 0.51 5.76 -4.99
C ALA A 138 -0.21 6.41 -6.18
N ASN A 139 -1.09 5.66 -6.85
CA ASN A 139 -1.90 6.19 -7.94
C ASN A 139 -3.19 6.88 -7.47
N GLY A 140 -3.50 6.78 -6.18
CA GLY A 140 -4.69 7.36 -5.56
C GLY A 140 -4.66 8.89 -5.49
N LYS A 141 -5.87 9.47 -5.32
CA LYS A 141 -6.06 10.92 -5.23
C LYS A 141 -5.25 11.57 -4.11
N ASN A 142 -5.15 10.91 -2.95
CA ASN A 142 -4.45 11.47 -1.81
C ASN A 142 -2.94 11.61 -2.08
N TYR A 143 -2.30 10.60 -2.68
CA TYR A 143 -0.88 10.68 -2.99
C TYR A 143 -0.59 11.71 -4.09
N ARG A 144 -1.41 11.74 -5.16
CA ARG A 144 -1.33 12.79 -6.19
C ARG A 144 -1.50 14.19 -5.61
N TYR A 145 -2.37 14.36 -4.61
CA TYR A 145 -2.55 15.64 -3.93
C TYR A 145 -1.34 16.03 -3.09
N LYS A 146 -0.68 15.06 -2.44
CA LYS A 146 0.60 15.30 -1.74
C LYS A 146 1.65 15.83 -2.72
N LEU A 147 1.82 15.21 -3.89
CA LEU A 147 2.78 15.67 -4.90
C LEU A 147 2.46 17.09 -5.39
N TYR A 148 1.18 17.39 -5.64
CA TYR A 148 0.75 18.75 -6.00
C TYR A 148 1.12 19.79 -4.93
N LEU A 149 0.86 19.50 -3.65
CA LEU A 149 1.22 20.40 -2.54
C LEU A 149 2.73 20.57 -2.39
N GLN A 150 3.51 19.51 -2.63
CA GLN A 150 4.97 19.58 -2.59
C GLN A 150 5.53 20.45 -3.71
N LYS A 151 5.03 20.28 -4.93
CA LYS A 151 5.42 21.12 -6.07
C LYS A 151 5.09 22.59 -5.83
N ARG A 152 3.86 22.88 -5.40
CA ARG A 152 3.45 24.27 -5.11
C ARG A 152 4.33 24.92 -4.05
N ARG A 153 4.70 24.18 -3.00
CA ARG A 153 5.59 24.71 -1.95
C ARG A 153 6.97 25.05 -2.51
N ALA A 154 7.51 24.23 -3.41
CA ALA A 154 8.80 24.48 -4.04
C ALA A 154 8.78 25.67 -5.01
N ASP A 155 7.62 25.97 -5.61
CA ASP A 155 7.43 27.16 -6.47
C ASP A 155 7.24 28.47 -5.66
N ASP A 156 6.84 28.37 -4.38
CA ASP A 156 6.61 29.50 -3.46
C ASP A 156 7.88 29.88 -2.64
N ASP A 157 8.92 29.03 -2.63
CA ASP A 157 10.21 29.22 -1.92
C ASP A 157 11.29 29.79 -2.87
#